data_AF-U5T4E7-F1
#
_entry.id   AF-U5T4E7-F1
#
_cell.length_a   1.000
_cell.length_b   1.000
_cell.length_c   1.000
_cell.angle_alpha   90.00
_cell.angle_beta   90.00
_cell.angle_gamma   90.00
#
_symmetry.space_group_name_H-M   'P 1'
#
loop_
_entity.id
_entity.type
_entity.pdbx_description
1 polymer ?
#
loop_
_entity_poly.entity_id
_entity_poly.type
_entity_poly.pdbx_seq_one_letter_code
_entity_poly.pdbx_strand_id
1 'polypeptide(L)'
;MTDDLGGFEAAVRLHEQLLRRPDPRATAARLHPGRLDAPTRWTPDLHPIRAYQAIDPNRLALAGYDDFHAIADARLDAAIERVVDTEGPLHFDTLADRLLVAADVGRLGSRIRDRIEARLEVLSATAHLSQRGDFVARPVQFLQPSYRDWREAPEKTRHLEGVSDEELMLALFRAVLDGNANDAETAMNAGIHAIGFTRLTDNARERLQAPLAALRDAGILEVVGDGLRVATLSSPRHDT
;
A
#
# COMPACT_ATOMS: atom_id res chain seq x y z
N MET A 1 43.86 30.21 1.73
CA MET A 1 42.41 30.37 1.47
C MET A 1 41.90 28.95 1.31
N THR A 2 41.58 28.34 2.44
CA THR A 2 41.21 26.92 2.51
C THR A 2 39.72 26.87 2.23
N ASP A 3 39.37 26.33 1.06
CA ASP A 3 38.00 26.17 0.63
C ASP A 3 37.38 25.07 1.51
N ASP A 4 36.68 25.50 2.56
CA ASP A 4 35.91 24.66 3.46
C ASP A 4 34.68 24.18 2.67
N LEU A 5 34.88 23.15 1.84
CA LEU A 5 33.78 22.44 1.19
C LEU A 5 32.90 21.89 2.31
N GLY A 6 31.83 22.62 2.62
CA GLY A 6 30.92 22.32 3.71
C GLY A 6 30.45 20.87 3.69
N GLY A 7 30.10 20.35 4.86
CA GLY A 7 29.82 18.93 5.07
C GLY A 7 28.81 18.30 4.09
N PHE A 8 27.88 19.08 3.54
CA PHE A 8 26.94 18.60 2.54
C PHE A 8 27.59 18.31 1.18
N GLU A 9 28.45 19.18 0.67
CA GLU A 9 29.10 19.00 -0.63
C GLU A 9 30.12 17.86 -0.58
N ALA A 10 30.85 17.73 0.54
CA ALA A 10 31.69 16.57 0.82
C ALA A 10 30.88 15.26 0.88
N ALA A 11 29.71 15.28 1.53
CA ALA A 11 28.81 14.11 1.60
C ALA A 11 28.26 13.71 0.24
N VAL A 12 27.86 14.68 -0.59
CA VAL A 12 27.40 14.43 -1.97
C VAL A 12 28.52 13.82 -2.81
N ARG A 13 29.75 14.36 -2.75
CA ARG A 13 30.90 13.77 -3.48
C ARG A 13 31.24 12.36 -3.00
N LEU A 14 31.17 12.09 -1.69
CA LEU A 14 31.37 10.75 -1.16
C LEU A 14 30.28 9.78 -1.66
N HIS A 15 29.02 10.22 -1.65
CA HIS A 15 27.90 9.45 -2.19
C HIS A 15 28.09 9.11 -3.68
N GLU A 16 28.44 10.11 -4.50
CA GLU A 16 28.75 9.90 -5.92
C GLU A 16 29.92 8.95 -6.14
N GLN A 17 30.97 9.05 -5.32
CA GLN A 17 32.15 8.19 -5.40
C GLN A 17 31.80 6.73 -5.07
N LEU A 18 30.95 6.50 -4.06
CA LEU A 18 30.46 5.18 -3.68
C LEU A 18 29.57 4.57 -4.78
N LEU A 19 28.75 5.38 -5.46
CA LEU A 19 27.95 4.93 -6.61
C LEU A 19 28.81 4.56 -7.81
N ARG A 20 29.88 5.32 -8.10
CA ARG A 20 30.76 5.09 -9.26
C ARG A 20 31.79 3.97 -9.05
N ARG A 21 32.14 3.68 -7.80
CA ARG A 21 33.06 2.60 -7.43
C ARG A 21 32.40 1.70 -6.38
N PRO A 22 31.34 0.95 -6.76
CA PRO A 22 30.72 0.03 -5.84
C PRO A 22 31.76 -1.01 -5.41
N ASP A 23 31.89 -1.26 -4.11
CA ASP A 23 32.69 -2.38 -3.63
C ASP A 23 32.04 -3.67 -4.15
N PRO A 24 32.71 -4.46 -5.01
CA PRO A 24 32.12 -5.67 -5.57
C PRO A 24 31.84 -6.75 -4.51
N ARG A 25 32.35 -6.59 -3.28
CA ARG A 25 32.11 -7.47 -2.14
C ARG A 25 31.06 -6.94 -1.17
N ALA A 26 30.61 -5.70 -1.35
CA ALA A 26 29.54 -5.12 -0.57
C ALA A 26 28.21 -5.73 -1.03
N THR A 27 27.62 -6.55 -0.18
CA THR A 27 26.24 -7.01 -0.35
C THR A 27 25.33 -6.11 0.48
N ALA A 28 24.10 -5.89 0.02
CA ALA A 28 23.11 -5.09 0.75
C ALA A 28 22.95 -5.57 2.21
N ALA A 29 23.02 -6.88 2.45
CA ALA A 29 22.96 -7.49 3.77
C ALA A 29 24.19 -7.22 4.67
N ARG A 30 25.36 -6.91 4.11
CA ARG A 30 26.57 -6.54 4.88
C ARG A 30 26.57 -5.07 5.27
N LEU A 31 26.07 -4.20 4.40
CA LEU A 31 25.95 -2.77 4.68
C LEU A 31 24.73 -2.47 5.56
N HIS A 32 23.65 -3.22 5.37
CA HIS A 32 22.39 -3.09 6.09
C HIS A 32 21.79 -4.49 6.34
N PRO A 33 22.21 -5.19 7.41
CA PRO A 33 21.63 -6.48 7.79
C PRO A 33 20.10 -6.37 7.89
N GLY A 34 19.40 -7.32 7.26
CA GLY A 34 17.94 -7.38 7.25
C GLY A 34 17.22 -6.37 6.32
N ARG A 35 17.94 -5.55 5.54
CA ARG A 35 17.31 -4.62 4.58
C ARG A 35 16.42 -5.30 3.53
N LEU A 36 16.73 -6.56 3.19
CA LEU A 36 15.97 -7.35 2.22
C LEU A 36 14.99 -8.33 2.89
N ASP A 37 14.92 -8.35 4.22
CA ASP A 37 13.98 -9.21 4.92
C ASP A 37 12.55 -8.69 4.69
N ALA A 38 11.59 -9.60 4.68
CA ALA A 38 10.19 -9.21 4.59
C ALA A 38 9.83 -8.32 5.79
N PRO A 39 9.05 -7.24 5.58
CA PRO A 39 8.62 -6.40 6.68
C PRO A 39 7.83 -7.24 7.69
N THR A 40 8.13 -7.08 8.98
CA THR A 40 7.41 -7.74 10.09
C THR A 40 6.40 -6.81 10.75
N ARG A 41 6.46 -5.52 10.41
CA ARG A 41 5.54 -4.46 10.84
C ARG A 41 5.29 -3.51 9.67
N TRP A 42 4.21 -2.74 9.76
CA TRP A 42 3.92 -1.73 8.75
C TRP A 42 5.13 -0.81 8.55
N THR A 43 5.52 -0.61 7.30
CA THR A 43 6.67 0.20 6.89
C THR A 43 6.25 1.01 5.65
N PRO A 44 6.50 2.33 5.63
CA PRO A 44 6.08 3.14 4.51
C PRO A 44 6.85 2.76 3.23
N ASP A 45 6.14 2.64 2.12
CA ASP A 45 6.79 2.50 0.81
C ASP A 45 7.32 3.87 0.33
N LEU A 46 8.65 3.95 0.20
CA LEU A 46 9.34 5.17 -0.22
C LEU A 46 9.50 5.30 -1.76
N HIS A 47 9.00 4.35 -2.54
CA HIS A 47 8.99 4.47 -4.02
C HIS A 47 8.10 5.62 -4.50
N PRO A 48 8.35 6.16 -5.71
CA PRO A 48 7.45 7.15 -6.32
C PRO A 48 6.02 6.62 -6.45
N ILE A 49 5.05 7.54 -6.38
CA ILE A 49 3.64 7.22 -6.63
C ILE A 49 3.47 6.61 -8.04
N ARG A 50 2.61 5.60 -8.15
CA ARG A 50 2.35 4.88 -9.41
C ARG A 50 0.87 4.89 -9.71
N ALA A 51 0.52 4.97 -10.99
CA ALA A 51 -0.88 4.84 -11.40
C ALA A 51 -1.47 3.50 -10.93
N TYR A 52 -2.73 3.52 -10.51
CA TYR A 52 -3.49 2.30 -10.22
C TYR A 52 -3.49 1.38 -11.45
N GLN A 53 -3.15 0.11 -11.24
CA GLN A 53 -3.08 -0.88 -12.30
C GLN A 53 -4.18 -1.94 -12.10
N ALA A 54 -5.30 -1.78 -12.81
CA ALA A 54 -6.33 -2.81 -12.84
C ALA A 54 -5.83 -4.04 -13.62
N ILE A 55 -6.11 -5.24 -13.10
CA ILE A 55 -5.85 -6.47 -13.85
C ILE A 55 -6.81 -6.56 -15.03
N ASP A 56 -6.30 -6.98 -16.19
CA ASP A 56 -7.14 -7.32 -17.33
C ASP A 56 -7.92 -8.61 -17.02
N PRO A 57 -9.27 -8.57 -16.91
CA PRO A 57 -10.07 -9.74 -16.55
C PRO A 57 -9.90 -10.92 -17.52
N ASN A 58 -9.57 -10.66 -18.79
CA ASN A 58 -9.33 -11.73 -19.77
C ASN A 58 -8.13 -12.62 -19.40
N ARG A 59 -7.18 -12.09 -18.61
CA ARG A 59 -6.01 -12.84 -18.14
C ARG A 59 -6.31 -13.79 -16.98
N LEU A 60 -7.52 -13.73 -16.42
CA LEU A 60 -7.95 -14.62 -15.34
C LEU A 60 -8.45 -15.98 -15.87
N ALA A 61 -8.75 -16.09 -17.16
CA ALA A 61 -9.16 -17.34 -17.82
C ALA A 61 -10.37 -18.04 -17.14
N LEU A 62 -11.36 -17.25 -16.73
CA LEU A 62 -12.59 -17.72 -16.09
C LEU A 62 -13.79 -17.84 -17.05
N ALA A 63 -13.63 -17.46 -18.32
CA ALA A 63 -14.69 -17.57 -19.33
C ALA A 63 -14.92 -19.03 -19.79
N GLY A 64 -16.07 -19.27 -20.42
CA GLY A 64 -16.42 -20.55 -21.04
C GLY A 64 -17.12 -21.56 -20.13
N TYR A 65 -17.64 -21.11 -18.99
CA TYR A 65 -18.49 -21.89 -18.10
C TYR A 65 -19.94 -21.39 -18.17
N ASP A 66 -20.91 -22.31 -18.10
CA ASP A 66 -22.34 -21.96 -18.16
C ASP A 66 -22.83 -21.21 -16.89
N ASP A 67 -22.14 -21.41 -15.77
CA ASP A 67 -22.43 -20.80 -14.47
C ASP A 67 -21.13 -20.54 -13.70
N PHE A 68 -21.11 -19.48 -12.88
CA PHE A 68 -19.99 -19.18 -11.99
C PHE A 68 -19.70 -20.36 -11.07
N HIS A 69 -20.71 -21.09 -10.59
CA HIS A 69 -20.55 -22.26 -9.74
C HIS A 69 -19.89 -23.47 -10.45
N ALA A 70 -19.87 -23.50 -11.78
CA ALA A 70 -19.23 -24.56 -12.54
C ALA A 70 -17.70 -24.37 -12.68
N ILE A 71 -17.18 -23.17 -12.41
CA ILE A 71 -15.74 -22.90 -12.38
C ILE A 71 -15.10 -23.81 -11.33
N ALA A 72 -14.03 -24.53 -11.65
CA ALA A 72 -13.33 -25.36 -10.68
C ALA A 72 -12.63 -24.50 -9.60
N ASP A 73 -12.67 -24.93 -8.34
CA ASP A 73 -12.08 -24.19 -7.21
C ASP A 73 -10.63 -23.80 -7.45
N ALA A 74 -9.80 -24.72 -7.96
CA ALA A 74 -8.39 -24.43 -8.26
C ALA A 74 -8.21 -23.31 -9.30
N ARG A 75 -9.15 -23.14 -10.24
CA ARG A 75 -9.10 -22.03 -11.21
C ARG A 75 -9.56 -20.72 -10.58
N LEU A 76 -10.61 -20.78 -9.76
CA LEU A 76 -11.09 -19.61 -9.03
C LEU A 76 -10.02 -19.09 -8.05
N ASP A 77 -9.36 -19.98 -7.31
CA ASP A 77 -8.26 -19.64 -6.42
C ASP A 77 -7.12 -18.96 -7.17
N ALA A 78 -6.66 -19.55 -8.28
CA ALA A 78 -5.61 -18.97 -9.10
C ALA A 78 -6.00 -17.59 -9.66
N ALA A 79 -7.27 -17.38 -9.98
CA ALA A 79 -7.76 -16.07 -10.41
C ALA A 79 -7.78 -15.07 -9.25
N ILE A 80 -8.27 -15.45 -8.07
CA ILE A 80 -8.26 -14.62 -6.85
C ILE A 80 -6.83 -14.16 -6.55
N GLU A 81 -5.89 -15.10 -6.50
CA GLU A 81 -4.48 -14.80 -6.23
C GLU A 81 -3.88 -13.82 -7.24
N ARG A 82 -4.16 -14.00 -8.54
CA ARG A 82 -3.68 -13.07 -9.59
C ARG A 82 -4.22 -11.66 -9.43
N VAL A 83 -5.50 -11.53 -9.08
CA VAL A 83 -6.11 -10.22 -8.81
C VAL A 83 -5.42 -9.59 -7.59
N VAL A 84 -5.27 -10.34 -6.50
CA VAL A 84 -4.61 -9.85 -5.28
C VAL A 84 -3.14 -9.47 -5.52
N ASP A 85 -2.39 -10.26 -6.27
CA ASP A 85 -0.99 -9.98 -6.61
C ASP A 85 -0.83 -8.68 -7.40
N THR A 86 -1.84 -8.28 -8.17
CA THR A 86 -1.81 -7.09 -9.01
C THR A 86 -2.40 -5.86 -8.32
N GLU A 87 -3.56 -6.02 -7.69
CA GLU A 87 -4.37 -4.92 -7.16
C GLU A 87 -4.37 -4.86 -5.62
N GLY A 88 -3.68 -5.77 -4.92
CA GLY A 88 -3.64 -5.81 -3.45
C GLY A 88 -2.85 -4.66 -2.80
N PRO A 89 -3.26 -4.17 -1.61
CA PRO A 89 -4.53 -4.50 -0.92
C PRO A 89 -5.75 -3.97 -1.69
N LEU A 90 -6.80 -4.78 -1.81
CA LEU A 90 -8.04 -4.37 -2.50
C LEU A 90 -9.29 -4.74 -1.71
N HIS A 91 -10.33 -3.93 -1.90
CA HIS A 91 -11.66 -4.19 -1.35
C HIS A 91 -12.31 -5.41 -2.01
N PHE A 92 -13.12 -6.16 -1.24
CA PHE A 92 -13.85 -7.34 -1.70
C PHE A 92 -14.67 -7.07 -2.97
N ASP A 93 -15.38 -5.95 -3.02
CA ASP A 93 -16.23 -5.62 -4.17
C ASP A 93 -15.41 -5.41 -5.45
N THR A 94 -14.18 -4.88 -5.36
CA THR A 94 -13.27 -4.79 -6.52
C THR A 94 -12.85 -6.20 -6.96
N LEU A 95 -12.47 -7.07 -6.02
CA LEU A 95 -12.12 -8.46 -6.33
C LEU A 95 -13.29 -9.18 -7.02
N ALA A 96 -14.49 -9.07 -6.46
CA ALA A 96 -15.68 -9.69 -7.01
C ALA A 96 -15.99 -9.17 -8.42
N ASP A 97 -15.94 -7.85 -8.65
CA ASP A 97 -16.15 -7.26 -9.97
C ASP A 97 -15.15 -7.82 -11.01
N ARG A 98 -13.86 -7.94 -10.69
CA ARG A 98 -12.86 -8.55 -11.60
C ARG A 98 -13.18 -9.99 -11.95
N LEU A 99 -13.55 -10.80 -10.96
CA LEU A 99 -13.88 -12.21 -11.14
C LEU A 99 -15.14 -12.39 -11.98
N LEU A 100 -16.17 -11.58 -11.74
CA LEU A 100 -17.43 -11.62 -12.47
C LEU A 100 -17.24 -11.21 -13.94
N VAL A 101 -16.51 -10.12 -14.19
CA VAL A 101 -16.20 -9.69 -15.56
C VAL A 101 -15.40 -10.76 -16.29
N ALA A 102 -14.43 -11.40 -15.64
CA ALA A 102 -13.65 -12.48 -16.24
C ALA A 102 -14.46 -13.76 -16.52
N ALA A 103 -15.52 -14.00 -15.74
CA ALA A 103 -16.41 -15.14 -15.90
C ALA A 103 -17.61 -14.87 -16.83
N ASP A 104 -17.72 -13.65 -17.39
CA ASP A 104 -18.87 -13.17 -18.16
C ASP A 104 -20.21 -13.26 -17.39
N VAL A 105 -20.15 -12.98 -16.08
CA VAL A 105 -21.31 -13.02 -15.18
C VAL A 105 -21.73 -11.61 -14.80
N GLY A 106 -22.99 -11.27 -15.08
CA GLY A 106 -23.45 -9.89 -15.00
C GLY A 106 -23.66 -9.31 -13.60
N ARG A 107 -23.92 -10.13 -12.56
CA ARG A 107 -24.26 -9.63 -11.21
C ARG A 107 -23.76 -10.52 -10.09
N LEU A 108 -23.33 -9.89 -8.99
CA LEU A 108 -22.96 -10.57 -7.76
C LEU A 108 -24.22 -10.92 -6.95
N GLY A 109 -24.69 -12.15 -7.08
CA GLY A 109 -25.73 -12.72 -6.21
C GLY A 109 -25.13 -13.27 -4.91
N SER A 110 -25.98 -13.51 -3.90
CA SER A 110 -25.55 -14.05 -2.59
C SER A 110 -24.75 -15.34 -2.73
N ARG A 111 -25.22 -16.30 -3.54
CA ARG A 111 -24.52 -17.59 -3.74
C ARG A 111 -23.11 -17.42 -4.32
N ILE A 112 -22.91 -16.46 -5.22
CA ILE A 112 -21.59 -16.18 -5.80
C ILE A 112 -20.70 -15.50 -4.77
N ARG A 113 -21.25 -14.54 -4.01
CA ARG A 113 -20.55 -13.90 -2.88
C ARG A 113 -20.08 -14.95 -1.87
N ASP A 114 -20.99 -15.78 -1.37
CA ASP A 114 -20.70 -16.84 -0.40
C ASP A 114 -19.60 -17.78 -0.92
N ARG A 115 -19.63 -18.08 -2.23
CA ARG A 115 -18.59 -18.90 -2.87
C ARG A 115 -17.22 -18.22 -2.84
N ILE A 116 -17.13 -16.94 -3.21
CA ILE A 116 -15.86 -16.21 -3.22
C ILE A 116 -15.32 -16.07 -1.80
N GLU A 117 -16.17 -15.74 -0.83
CA GLU A 117 -15.82 -15.65 0.60
C GLU A 117 -15.29 -16.98 1.12
N ALA A 118 -15.96 -18.10 0.83
CA ALA A 118 -15.48 -19.44 1.21
C ALA A 118 -14.11 -19.78 0.61
N ARG A 119 -13.83 -19.37 -0.64
CA ARG A 119 -12.49 -19.56 -1.23
C ARG A 119 -11.44 -18.68 -0.56
N LEU A 120 -11.78 -17.43 -0.23
CA LEU A 120 -10.90 -16.52 0.50
C LEU A 120 -10.55 -17.06 1.90
N GLU A 121 -11.50 -17.67 2.61
CA GLU A 121 -11.24 -18.32 3.90
C GLU A 121 -10.21 -19.45 3.77
N VAL A 122 -10.36 -20.31 2.75
CA VAL A 122 -9.40 -21.40 2.48
C VAL A 122 -8.02 -20.87 2.14
N LEU A 123 -7.93 -19.82 1.31
CA LEU A 123 -6.64 -19.21 0.93
C LEU A 123 -5.98 -18.46 2.09
N SER A 124 -6.76 -17.85 2.98
CA SER A 124 -6.24 -17.21 4.19
C SER A 124 -5.70 -18.20 5.21
N ALA A 125 -6.26 -19.42 5.28
CA ALA A 125 -5.83 -20.44 6.24
C ALA A 125 -4.39 -20.95 6.00
N THR A 126 -3.86 -20.78 4.79
CA THR A 126 -2.52 -21.25 4.40
C THR A 126 -1.48 -20.13 4.33
N ALA A 127 -1.78 -18.96 4.91
CA ALA A 127 -0.94 -17.75 4.88
C ALA A 127 -0.60 -17.24 3.45
N HIS A 128 -1.31 -17.70 2.43
CA HIS A 128 -1.13 -17.23 1.05
C HIS A 128 -1.76 -15.85 0.90
N LEU A 129 -2.94 -15.66 1.46
CA LEU A 129 -3.66 -14.39 1.53
C LEU A 129 -3.92 -14.01 2.99
N SER A 130 -4.26 -12.76 3.19
CA SER A 130 -4.74 -12.21 4.47
C SER A 130 -5.98 -11.38 4.20
N GLN A 131 -6.90 -11.39 5.15
CA GLN A 131 -8.10 -10.54 5.14
C GLN A 131 -8.04 -9.58 6.33
N ARG A 132 -8.38 -8.30 6.10
CA ARG A 132 -8.48 -7.25 7.13
C ARG A 132 -9.74 -6.44 6.87
N GLY A 133 -10.81 -6.71 7.64
CA GLY A 133 -12.14 -6.20 7.31
C GLY A 133 -12.53 -6.65 5.90
N ASP A 134 -12.99 -5.71 5.08
CA ASP A 134 -13.40 -5.96 3.69
C ASP A 134 -12.23 -6.00 2.68
N PHE A 135 -10.99 -5.92 3.16
CA PHE A 135 -9.80 -5.91 2.30
C PHE A 135 -9.10 -7.26 2.26
N VAL A 136 -8.63 -7.63 1.07
CA VAL A 136 -7.81 -8.82 0.82
C VAL A 136 -6.45 -8.38 0.30
N ALA A 137 -5.38 -9.02 0.76
CA ALA A 137 -4.04 -8.80 0.22
C ALA A 137 -3.12 -9.99 0.50
N ARG A 138 -1.94 -10.03 -0.12
CA ARG A 138 -0.80 -10.76 0.44
C ARG A 138 -0.42 -10.12 1.78
N PRO A 139 0.05 -10.89 2.79
CA PRO A 139 0.48 -10.33 4.07
C PRO A 139 1.47 -9.16 3.92
N VAL A 140 2.42 -9.28 2.98
CA VAL A 140 3.42 -8.22 2.70
C VAL A 140 2.79 -6.94 2.14
N GLN A 141 1.71 -7.03 1.35
CA GLN A 141 1.04 -5.86 0.77
C GLN A 141 0.34 -5.01 1.84
N PHE A 142 -0.10 -5.62 2.95
CA PHE A 142 -0.55 -4.84 4.11
C PHE A 142 0.61 -4.22 4.89
N LEU A 143 1.74 -4.91 5.01
CA LEU A 143 2.88 -4.37 5.77
C LEU A 143 3.65 -3.31 5.00
N GLN A 144 3.63 -3.35 3.67
CA GLN A 144 4.25 -2.36 2.80
C GLN A 144 3.36 -2.12 1.58
N PRO A 145 2.28 -1.34 1.74
CA PRO A 145 1.36 -1.03 0.65
C PRO A 145 2.05 -0.18 -0.41
N SER A 146 1.66 -0.36 -1.67
CA SER A 146 2.16 0.47 -2.77
C SER A 146 1.57 1.88 -2.70
N TYR A 147 2.36 2.90 -3.03
CA TYR A 147 1.85 4.26 -3.14
C TYR A 147 1.12 4.46 -4.49
N ARG A 148 -0.21 4.38 -4.48
CA ARG A 148 -1.04 4.38 -5.70
C ARG A 148 -1.75 5.69 -5.94
N ASP A 149 -1.80 6.08 -7.20
CA ASP A 149 -2.61 7.16 -7.74
C ASP A 149 -3.89 6.60 -8.34
N TRP A 150 -5.02 6.96 -7.74
CA TRP A 150 -6.34 6.44 -8.07
C TRP A 150 -7.06 7.24 -9.15
N ARG A 151 -6.47 8.31 -9.71
CA ARG A 151 -7.13 9.15 -10.73
C ARG A 151 -7.64 8.37 -11.94
N GLU A 152 -6.84 7.41 -12.40
CA GLU A 152 -7.15 6.56 -13.56
C GLU A 152 -7.77 5.20 -13.17
N ALA A 153 -8.09 5.00 -11.89
CA ALA A 153 -8.74 3.77 -11.46
C ALA A 153 -10.16 3.67 -12.05
N PRO A 154 -10.67 2.44 -12.34
CA PRO A 154 -12.04 2.24 -12.79
C PRO A 154 -13.05 2.92 -11.86
N GLU A 155 -14.09 3.54 -12.42
CA GLU A 155 -15.04 4.39 -11.67
C GLU A 155 -15.63 3.68 -10.44
N LYS A 156 -16.04 2.41 -10.59
CA LYS A 156 -16.58 1.60 -9.48
C LYS A 156 -15.59 1.37 -8.34
N THR A 157 -14.30 1.48 -8.59
CA THR A 157 -13.20 1.26 -7.64
C THR A 157 -12.66 2.59 -7.12
N ARG A 158 -12.93 3.70 -7.82
CA ARG A 158 -12.38 5.04 -7.54
C ARG A 158 -13.21 5.78 -6.49
N HIS A 159 -13.22 5.24 -5.27
CA HIS A 159 -13.82 5.86 -4.09
C HIS A 159 -12.95 5.57 -2.85
N LEU A 160 -13.01 6.43 -1.83
CA LEU A 160 -12.06 6.39 -0.71
C LEU A 160 -12.23 5.14 0.15
N GLU A 161 -13.45 4.61 0.25
CA GLU A 161 -13.77 3.36 0.95
C GLU A 161 -13.14 2.14 0.25
N GLY A 162 -12.77 2.26 -1.02
CA GLY A 162 -12.03 1.24 -1.76
C GLY A 162 -10.52 1.23 -1.47
N VAL A 163 -10.01 2.21 -0.71
CA VAL A 163 -8.61 2.35 -0.33
C VAL A 163 -8.38 1.76 1.06
N SER A 164 -7.37 0.90 1.18
CA SER A 164 -7.04 0.23 2.44
C SER A 164 -6.51 1.20 3.50
N ASP A 165 -6.66 0.86 4.78
CA ASP A 165 -6.10 1.66 5.88
C ASP A 165 -4.60 1.83 5.72
N GLU A 166 -3.90 0.79 5.29
CA GLU A 166 -2.47 0.78 5.11
C GLU A 166 -2.02 1.78 4.03
N GLU A 167 -2.76 1.89 2.93
CA GLU A 167 -2.51 2.92 1.92
C GLU A 167 -2.88 4.32 2.36
N LEU A 168 -3.97 4.48 3.10
CA LEU A 168 -4.34 5.78 3.67
C LEU A 168 -3.28 6.24 4.68
N MET A 169 -2.75 5.33 5.49
CA MET A 169 -1.59 5.57 6.34
C MET A 169 -0.40 6.04 5.50
N LEU A 170 -0.12 5.39 4.36
CA LEU A 170 0.98 5.81 3.49
C LEU A 170 0.75 7.21 2.90
N ALA A 171 -0.46 7.53 2.46
CA ALA A 171 -0.81 8.85 1.93
C ALA A 171 -0.65 9.96 2.99
N LEU A 172 -1.12 9.70 4.21
CA LEU A 172 -0.96 10.63 5.35
C LEU A 172 0.51 10.81 5.74
N PHE A 173 1.26 9.70 5.80
CA PHE A 173 2.69 9.72 6.08
C PHE A 173 3.43 10.57 5.03
N ARG A 174 3.13 10.39 3.74
CA ARG A 174 3.75 11.16 2.64
C ARG A 174 3.41 12.64 2.71
N ALA A 175 2.17 13.00 3.03
CA ALA A 175 1.77 14.39 3.19
C ALA A 175 2.60 15.12 4.26
N VAL A 176 2.87 14.45 5.39
CA VAL A 176 3.70 15.00 6.48
C VAL A 176 5.18 14.97 6.10
N LEU A 177 5.66 13.86 5.51
CA LEU A 177 7.06 13.70 5.11
C LEU A 177 7.51 14.75 4.09
N ASP A 178 6.66 15.05 3.10
CA ASP A 178 6.96 15.98 2.03
C ASP A 178 6.87 17.46 2.50
N GLY A 179 6.60 17.70 3.79
CA GLY A 179 6.53 19.03 4.39
C GLY A 179 5.29 19.84 4.01
N ASN A 180 4.30 19.18 3.40
CA ASN A 180 3.08 19.83 2.92
C ASN A 180 2.00 19.98 4.01
N ALA A 181 2.22 19.41 5.19
CA ALA A 181 1.24 19.39 6.27
C ALA A 181 1.87 19.61 7.63
N ASN A 182 1.46 20.70 8.27
CA ASN A 182 1.88 21.02 9.63
C ASN A 182 0.90 20.50 10.67
N ASP A 183 -0.35 20.19 10.32
CA ASP A 183 -1.40 19.72 11.23
C ASP A 183 -2.18 18.53 10.63
N ALA A 184 -3.05 17.91 11.43
CA ALA A 184 -3.82 16.72 11.03
C ALA A 184 -4.78 16.96 9.85
N GLU A 185 -5.45 18.11 9.81
CA GLU A 185 -6.43 18.40 8.76
C GLU A 185 -5.74 18.69 7.43
N THR A 186 -4.64 19.44 7.47
CA THR A 186 -3.79 19.67 6.30
C THR A 186 -3.19 18.35 5.80
N ALA A 187 -2.75 17.45 6.69
CA ALA A 187 -2.22 16.13 6.32
C ALA A 187 -3.27 15.26 5.64
N MET A 188 -4.50 15.23 6.17
CA MET A 188 -5.63 14.51 5.58
C MET A 188 -5.94 15.02 4.18
N ASN A 189 -6.10 16.33 4.02
CA ASN A 189 -6.45 16.92 2.73
C ASN A 189 -5.32 16.73 1.69
N ALA A 190 -4.07 17.00 2.07
CA ALA A 190 -2.91 16.82 1.18
C ALA A 190 -2.70 15.35 0.81
N GLY A 191 -2.86 14.42 1.75
CA GLY A 191 -2.69 12.98 1.53
C GLY A 191 -3.68 12.43 0.51
N ILE A 192 -4.98 12.67 0.70
CA ILE A 192 -5.99 12.16 -0.24
C ILE A 192 -5.90 12.86 -1.61
N HIS A 193 -5.52 14.14 -1.64
CA HIS A 193 -5.30 14.87 -2.88
C HIS A 193 -4.12 14.29 -3.67
N ALA A 194 -3.05 13.90 -2.99
CA ALA A 194 -1.87 13.31 -3.64
C ALA A 194 -2.18 11.98 -4.35
N ILE A 195 -3.12 11.19 -3.83
CA ILE A 195 -3.56 9.92 -4.42
C ILE A 195 -4.79 10.05 -5.34
N GLY A 196 -5.27 11.28 -5.60
CA GLY A 196 -6.29 11.53 -6.61
C GLY A 196 -7.70 11.89 -6.13
N PHE A 197 -7.95 11.99 -4.82
CA PHE A 197 -9.25 12.42 -4.28
C PHE A 197 -9.24 13.91 -3.97
N THR A 198 -10.15 14.67 -4.58
CA THR A 198 -10.03 16.14 -4.66
C THR A 198 -10.47 16.89 -3.40
N ARG A 199 -11.34 16.32 -2.55
CA ARG A 199 -11.97 17.06 -1.44
C ARG A 199 -11.97 16.25 -0.15
N LEU A 200 -11.55 16.89 0.95
CA LEU A 200 -11.76 16.39 2.30
C LEU A 200 -13.20 16.71 2.75
N THR A 201 -14.12 15.81 2.42
CA THR A 201 -15.50 15.84 2.94
C THR A 201 -15.55 15.36 4.39
N ASP A 202 -16.68 15.51 5.07
CA ASP A 202 -16.84 15.03 6.45
C ASP A 202 -16.68 13.51 6.55
N ASN A 203 -17.25 12.75 5.61
CA ASN A 203 -17.04 11.31 5.51
C ASN A 203 -15.56 10.96 5.28
N ALA A 204 -14.86 11.68 4.39
CA ALA A 204 -13.43 11.45 4.18
C ALA A 204 -12.61 11.76 5.44
N ARG A 205 -12.96 12.82 6.18
CA ARG A 205 -12.31 13.18 7.44
C ARG A 205 -12.52 12.10 8.50
N GLU A 206 -13.72 11.55 8.62
CA GLU A 206 -14.03 10.45 9.53
C GLU A 206 -13.24 9.18 9.16
N ARG A 207 -13.25 8.81 7.87
CA ARG A 207 -12.52 7.66 7.32
C ARG A 207 -11.01 7.69 7.59
N LEU A 208 -10.41 8.88 7.63
CA LEU A 208 -8.97 9.08 7.83
C LEU A 208 -8.53 9.13 9.30
N GLN A 209 -9.47 9.23 10.26
CA GLN A 209 -9.11 9.29 11.68
C GLN A 209 -8.37 8.04 12.15
N ALA A 210 -8.88 6.85 11.79
CA ALA A 210 -8.28 5.59 12.21
C ALA A 210 -6.87 5.37 11.61
N PRO A 211 -6.64 5.55 10.30
CA PRO A 211 -5.29 5.52 9.71
C PRO A 211 -4.31 6.52 10.37
N LEU A 212 -4.76 7.75 10.65
CA LEU A 212 -3.91 8.75 11.30
C LEU A 212 -3.56 8.36 12.74
N ALA A 213 -4.53 7.87 13.50
CA ALA A 213 -4.31 7.38 14.86
C ALA A 213 -3.33 6.20 14.86
N ALA A 214 -3.48 5.24 13.93
CA ALA A 214 -2.58 4.10 13.81
C ALA A 214 -1.11 4.52 13.56
N LEU A 215 -0.87 5.55 12.73
CA LEU A 215 0.49 6.09 12.53
C LEU A 215 1.08 6.71 13.79
N ARG A 216 0.24 7.35 14.61
CA ARG A 216 0.66 7.96 15.87
C ARG A 216 0.95 6.90 16.93
N ASP A 217 0.07 5.91 17.05
CA ASP A 217 0.20 4.81 18.01
C ASP A 217 1.42 3.93 17.67
N ALA A 218 1.73 3.77 16.39
CA ALA A 218 2.94 3.09 15.93
C ALA A 218 4.23 3.92 16.12
N GLY A 219 4.14 5.18 16.57
CA GLY A 219 5.28 6.08 16.72
C GLY A 219 5.94 6.47 15.40
N ILE A 220 5.19 6.42 14.29
CA ILE A 220 5.67 6.79 12.95
C ILE A 220 5.47 8.29 12.72
N LEU A 221 4.32 8.81 13.19
CA LEU A 221 4.06 10.24 13.28
C LEU A 221 4.01 10.66 14.75
N GLU A 222 4.57 11.84 15.02
CA GLU A 222 4.55 12.45 16.35
C GLU A 222 3.82 13.78 16.32
N VAL A 223 3.17 14.10 17.44
CA VAL A 223 2.54 15.40 17.65
C VAL A 223 3.58 16.35 18.27
N VAL A 224 3.77 17.53 17.66
CA VAL A 224 4.64 18.59 18.16
C VAL A 224 3.86 19.88 18.24
N GLY A 225 3.50 20.29 19.47
CA GLY A 225 2.53 21.37 19.68
C GLY A 225 1.18 20.97 19.07
N ASP A 226 0.67 21.80 18.16
CA ASP A 226 -0.55 21.52 17.39
C ASP A 226 -0.27 20.79 16.07
N GLY A 227 1.00 20.45 15.81
CA GLY A 227 1.43 19.95 14.52
C GLY A 227 1.83 18.49 14.45
N LEU A 228 2.05 18.00 13.23
CA LEU A 228 2.52 16.64 12.93
C LEU A 228 3.91 16.65 12.33
N ARG A 229 4.73 15.67 12.72
CA ARG A 229 6.02 15.38 12.08
C ARG A 229 6.25 13.89 11.95
N VAL A 230 7.13 13.50 11.04
CA VAL A 230 7.67 12.13 11.02
C VAL A 230 8.60 11.94 12.21
N ALA A 231 8.44 10.83 12.93
CA ALA A 231 9.31 10.47 14.04
C ALA A 231 10.75 10.31 13.54
N THR A 232 11.69 11.06 14.12
CA THR A 232 13.11 10.86 13.83
C THR A 232 13.55 9.56 14.49
N LEU A 233 14.19 8.65 13.74
CA LEU A 233 14.91 7.53 14.34
C LEU A 233 15.85 8.11 15.40
N SER A 234 15.61 7.81 16.67
CA SER A 234 16.54 8.18 17.72
C SER A 234 17.87 7.51 17.37
N SER A 235 18.88 8.30 17.00
CA SER A 235 20.26 7.82 16.98
C SER A 235 20.52 7.15 18.33
N PRO A 236 21.06 5.92 18.37
CA PRO A 236 21.46 5.33 19.64
C PRO A 236 22.37 6.35 20.32
N ARG A 237 21.97 6.81 21.51
CA ARG A 237 22.84 7.66 22.32
C ARG A 237 24.11 6.84 22.51
N HIS A 238 25.22 7.33 21.97
CA HIS A 238 26.53 6.88 22.43
C HIS A 238 26.61 7.32 23.89
N ASP A 239 26.26 6.41 24.81
CA ASP A 239 26.72 6.50 26.18
C ASP A 239 28.25 6.41 26.12
N THR A 240 28.89 7.55 26.39
CA THR A 240 30.31 7.72 26.65
C THR A 240 30.72 7.04 27.94
#